data_AF-A0A4R3Q0K3-F1
#
_entry.id   AF-A0A4R3Q0K3-F1
#
_cell.length_a   1.000
_cell.length_b   1.000
_cell.length_c   1.000
_cell.angle_alpha   90.00
_cell.angle_beta   90.00
_cell.angle_gamma   90.00
#
_symmetry.space_group_name_H-M   'P 1'
#
loop_
_entity.id
_entity.type
_entity.pdbx_description
1 polymer ?
#
loop_
_entity_poly.entity_id
_entity_poly.type
_entity_poly.pdbx_seq_one_letter_code
_entity_poly.pdbx_strand_id
1 'polypeptide(L)'
;MREDDWQDSDGQNVFEMFDANGGPGFWIRRTTWGGTLARIIRAGAFTKAAPYFGNPSVLMDVYGLEGGLKQGLAMVPVPGTYKTWRRIDVPPWAERAGLRPLDDPAIDAALAALDRRRGKGGSKTSHAKSAQEQPRIPLAVPYARKNEAKSIGARWSPTDKSWWLPAEDNLALSKARAFGFLP
;
A
#
# COMPACT_ATOMS: atom_id res chain seq x y z
N MET A 1 14.48 -8.72 -28.15
CA MET A 1 14.15 -7.61 -27.23
C MET A 1 13.83 -8.23 -25.90
N ARG A 2 14.64 -8.02 -24.86
CA ARG A 2 14.25 -8.46 -23.51
C ARG A 2 13.21 -7.45 -23.04
N GLU A 3 11.97 -7.89 -22.89
CA GLU A 3 11.01 -7.17 -22.08
C GLU A 3 11.62 -7.09 -20.68
N ASP A 4 11.92 -5.87 -20.26
CA ASP A 4 12.51 -5.58 -18.96
C ASP A 4 11.44 -5.91 -17.92
N ASP A 5 11.49 -7.13 -17.40
CA ASP A 5 10.46 -7.70 -16.54
C ASP A 5 10.63 -7.16 -15.10
N TRP A 6 10.41 -5.85 -14.95
CA TRP A 6 10.42 -5.14 -13.67
C TRP A 6 9.44 -5.75 -12.63
N GLN A 7 8.54 -6.64 -13.08
CA GLN A 7 7.59 -7.35 -12.23
C GLN A 7 8.24 -8.50 -11.44
N ASP A 8 9.39 -9.01 -11.89
CA ASP A 8 10.03 -10.23 -11.38
C ASP A 8 11.10 -10.00 -10.30
N SER A 9 11.31 -8.76 -9.85
CA SER A 9 12.30 -8.46 -8.81
C SER A 9 11.87 -8.89 -7.40
N ASP A 10 12.78 -9.61 -6.74
CA ASP A 10 12.72 -10.21 -5.41
C ASP A 10 12.16 -9.29 -4.33
N GLY A 11 10.93 -9.59 -3.91
CA GLY A 11 10.56 -9.80 -2.51
C GLY A 11 10.80 -8.71 -1.47
N GLN A 12 11.30 -7.52 -1.80
CA GLN A 12 11.64 -6.47 -0.82
C GLN A 12 10.48 -5.48 -0.62
N ASN A 13 10.38 -4.95 0.59
CA ASN A 13 9.58 -3.76 0.90
C ASN A 13 10.45 -2.48 0.77
N VAL A 14 9.83 -1.30 0.84
CA VAL A 14 10.54 -0.02 0.61
C VAL A 14 11.65 0.24 1.64
N PHE A 15 11.51 -0.26 2.87
CA PHE A 15 12.56 -0.11 3.89
C PHE A 15 13.79 -0.96 3.56
N GLU A 16 13.58 -2.20 3.13
CA GLU A 16 14.66 -3.09 2.69
C GLU A 16 15.34 -2.55 1.42
N MET A 17 14.57 -1.97 0.49
CA MET A 17 15.13 -1.27 -0.67
C MET A 17 15.98 -0.06 -0.26
N PHE A 18 15.55 0.68 0.76
CA PHE A 18 16.27 1.85 1.27
C PHE A 18 17.60 1.46 1.91
N ASP A 19 17.58 0.42 2.75
CA ASP A 19 18.77 -0.14 3.39
C ASP A 19 19.75 -0.71 2.35
N ALA A 20 19.26 -1.54 1.43
CA ALA A 20 20.05 -2.12 0.35
C ALA A 20 20.62 -1.07 -0.63
N ASN A 21 19.96 0.08 -0.78
CA ASN A 21 20.46 1.20 -1.58
C ASN A 21 21.48 2.07 -0.82
N GLY A 22 21.63 1.89 0.49
CA GLY A 22 22.48 2.74 1.33
C GLY A 22 21.90 4.14 1.55
N GLY A 23 20.58 4.34 1.38
CA GLY A 23 19.94 5.64 1.59
C GLY A 23 18.91 6.03 0.53
N PRO A 24 18.46 7.31 0.54
CA PRO A 24 17.50 7.83 -0.44
C PRO A 24 18.12 8.00 -1.82
N GLY A 25 17.28 8.28 -2.82
CA GLY A 25 17.69 8.62 -4.18
C GLY A 25 17.33 7.57 -5.23
N PHE A 26 16.96 6.36 -4.82
CA PHE A 26 16.49 5.31 -5.72
C PHE A 26 15.05 5.53 -6.17
N TRP A 27 14.69 4.82 -7.25
CA TRP A 27 13.41 4.93 -7.91
C TRP A 27 12.55 3.71 -7.66
N ILE A 28 11.26 3.95 -7.50
CA ILE A 28 10.25 2.92 -7.32
C ILE A 28 9.04 3.18 -8.22
N ARG A 29 8.30 2.12 -8.52
CA ARG A 29 6.98 2.15 -9.14
C ARG A 29 6.00 1.36 -8.29
N ARG A 30 4.77 1.84 -8.19
CA ARG A 30 3.69 1.07 -7.55
C ARG A 30 3.11 0.11 -8.57
N THR A 31 2.89 -1.15 -8.19
CA THR A 31 2.35 -2.17 -9.10
C THR A 31 0.95 -1.86 -9.63
N THR A 32 0.17 -1.07 -8.89
CA THR A 32 -1.17 -0.62 -9.31
C THR A 32 -1.17 0.75 -10.01
N TRP A 33 -0.04 1.45 -10.08
CA TRP A 33 0.05 2.77 -10.73
C TRP A 33 0.72 2.62 -12.09
N GLY A 34 -0.10 2.65 -13.15
CA GLY A 34 0.39 2.51 -14.52
C GLY A 34 1.11 3.74 -15.06
N GLY A 35 0.76 4.96 -14.63
CA GLY A 35 1.22 6.19 -15.30
C GLY A 35 2.32 6.99 -14.59
N THR A 36 2.86 6.49 -13.47
CA THR A 36 3.75 7.27 -12.61
C THR A 36 4.85 6.42 -12.01
N LEU A 37 5.97 7.07 -11.71
CA LEU A 37 7.09 6.52 -10.96
C LEU A 37 7.48 7.52 -9.86
N ALA A 38 8.25 7.09 -8.86
CA ALA A 38 8.60 7.95 -7.74
C ALA A 38 10.06 7.77 -7.34
N ARG A 39 10.70 8.88 -6.94
CA ARG A 39 12.03 8.88 -6.34
C ARG A 39 11.87 8.92 -4.83
N ILE A 40 12.47 7.99 -4.11
CA ILE A 40 12.54 8.05 -2.65
C ILE A 40 13.53 9.14 -2.25
N ILE A 41 13.10 10.07 -1.38
CA ILE A 41 13.91 11.25 -1.03
C ILE A 41 14.35 11.27 0.43
N ARG A 42 13.59 10.65 1.35
CA ARG A 42 13.96 10.54 2.77
C ARG A 42 13.15 9.47 3.47
N ALA A 43 13.72 8.89 4.52
CA ALA A 43 12.99 8.11 5.50
C ALA A 43 13.34 8.61 6.92
N GLY A 44 12.41 8.43 7.85
CA GLY A 44 12.63 8.62 9.28
C GLY A 44 13.58 7.58 9.87
N ALA A 45 13.91 7.71 11.15
CA ALA A 45 14.89 6.85 11.80
C ALA A 45 14.48 5.37 11.84
N PHE A 46 15.43 4.50 11.49
CA PHE A 46 15.29 3.04 11.52
C PHE A 46 15.62 2.59 12.96
N THR A 47 14.61 2.36 13.77
CA THR A 47 14.75 2.21 15.24
C THR A 47 14.73 0.77 15.71
N LYS A 48 14.35 -0.17 14.84
CA LYS A 48 14.29 -1.61 15.14
C LYS A 48 14.98 -2.40 14.03
N ALA A 49 15.08 -3.71 14.20
CA ALA A 49 15.57 -4.60 13.17
C ALA A 49 14.61 -4.70 11.96
N ALA A 50 15.14 -5.24 10.87
CA ALA A 50 14.40 -5.64 9.68
C ALA A 50 13.19 -6.55 10.01
N PRO A 51 12.18 -6.63 9.12
CA PRO A 51 12.10 -5.96 7.83
C PRO A 51 11.38 -4.60 7.87
N TYR A 52 10.86 -4.21 9.04
CA TYR A 52 10.03 -3.01 9.17
C TYR A 52 10.73 -1.85 9.87
N PHE A 53 11.82 -2.10 10.60
CA PHE A 53 12.70 -1.05 11.16
C PHE A 53 11.99 -0.02 12.07
N GLY A 54 10.91 -0.42 12.74
CA GLY A 54 10.07 0.50 13.54
C GLY A 54 9.03 1.25 12.71
N ASN A 55 8.87 0.85 11.45
CA ASN A 55 7.97 1.38 10.43
C ASN A 55 8.16 2.89 10.27
N PRO A 56 9.34 3.40 9.87
CA PRO A 56 9.55 4.84 9.74
C PRO A 56 8.65 5.47 8.66
N SER A 57 8.40 6.77 8.78
CA SER A 57 7.76 7.53 7.71
C SER A 57 8.72 7.66 6.52
N VAL A 58 8.21 7.58 5.29
CA VAL A 58 9.05 7.68 4.07
C VAL A 58 8.44 8.72 3.13
N LEU A 59 9.28 9.56 2.57
CA LEU A 59 8.92 10.58 1.59
C LEU A 59 9.41 10.20 0.19
N MET A 60 8.64 10.60 -0.82
CA MET A 60 8.95 10.46 -2.23
C MET A 60 8.52 11.69 -3.03
N ASP A 61 9.19 11.92 -4.15
CA ASP A 61 8.71 12.79 -5.22
C ASP A 61 8.15 11.91 -6.35
N VAL A 62 6.92 12.18 -6.78
CA VAL A 62 6.20 11.43 -7.81
C VAL A 62 6.26 12.16 -9.15
N TYR A 63 6.59 11.44 -10.21
CA TYR A 63 6.78 11.94 -11.56
C TYR A 63 5.94 11.14 -12.58
N GLY A 64 5.68 11.75 -13.74
CA GLY A 64 5.18 11.02 -14.90
C GLY A 64 6.25 10.11 -15.51
N LEU A 65 5.84 9.19 -16.39
CA LEU A 65 6.77 8.29 -17.08
C LEU A 65 7.77 9.01 -17.98
N GLU A 66 7.39 10.17 -18.54
CA GLU A 66 8.24 11.05 -19.36
C GLU A 66 8.85 12.20 -18.54
N GLY A 67 8.78 12.11 -17.21
CA GLY A 67 9.18 13.17 -16.30
C GLY A 67 8.05 14.12 -15.94
N GLY A 68 8.44 15.29 -15.44
CA GLY A 68 7.53 16.29 -14.87
C GLY A 68 7.03 15.88 -13.47
N LEU A 69 7.35 16.70 -12.47
CA LEU A 69 6.92 16.48 -11.11
C LEU A 69 5.39 16.55 -11.03
N LYS A 70 4.76 15.48 -10.58
CA LYS A 70 3.31 15.40 -10.33
C LYS A 70 2.97 15.72 -8.88
N GLN A 71 3.79 15.24 -7.95
CA GLN A 71 3.62 15.51 -6.53
C GLN A 71 4.96 15.44 -5.81
N GLY A 72 5.36 16.55 -5.18
CA GLY A 72 6.58 16.58 -4.36
C GLY A 72 6.31 16.32 -2.88
N LEU A 73 7.32 15.85 -2.16
CA LEU A 73 7.30 15.64 -0.69
C LEU A 73 6.12 14.76 -0.24
N ALA A 74 5.70 13.81 -1.08
CA ALA A 74 4.59 12.92 -0.81
C ALA A 74 5.01 11.83 0.18
N MET A 75 4.11 11.43 1.07
CA MET A 75 4.32 10.23 1.88
C MET A 75 4.21 8.98 0.98
N VAL A 76 5.12 8.02 1.13
CA VAL A 76 4.98 6.68 0.55
C VAL A 76 3.89 5.94 1.31
N PRO A 77 2.75 5.58 0.69
CA PRO A 77 1.75 4.77 1.35
C PRO A 77 2.24 3.32 1.49
N VAL A 78 1.99 2.74 2.66
CA VAL A 78 2.25 1.32 3.00
C VAL A 78 3.66 0.83 2.60
N PRO A 79 4.74 1.52 3.01
CA PRO A 79 6.12 1.23 2.58
C PRO A 79 6.58 -0.17 2.97
N GLY A 80 6.09 -0.72 4.08
CA GLY A 80 6.38 -2.08 4.53
C GLY A 80 5.60 -3.18 3.80
N THR A 81 4.61 -2.86 2.96
CA THR A 81 3.82 -3.90 2.29
C THR A 81 4.56 -4.43 1.06
N TYR A 82 5.04 -5.67 1.20
CA TYR A 82 5.61 -6.46 0.12
C TYR A 82 4.74 -6.46 -1.14
N LYS A 83 5.40 -6.56 -2.29
CA LYS A 83 4.76 -6.61 -3.61
C LYS A 83 4.01 -5.34 -4.04
N THR A 84 3.88 -4.31 -3.20
CA THR A 84 3.20 -3.05 -3.56
C THR A 84 4.10 -2.14 -4.39
N TRP A 85 5.36 -2.04 -4.01
CA TRP A 85 6.37 -1.21 -4.65
C TRP A 85 7.41 -2.09 -5.33
N ARG A 86 7.94 -1.66 -6.47
CA ARG A 86 9.10 -2.27 -7.14
C ARG A 86 10.16 -1.22 -7.31
N ARG A 87 11.40 -1.56 -6.98
CA ARG A 87 12.56 -0.78 -7.40
C ARG A 87 12.64 -0.83 -8.93
N ILE A 88 12.96 0.30 -9.53
CA ILE A 88 13.22 0.42 -10.96
C ILE A 88 14.58 1.11 -11.16
N ASP A 89 15.12 0.98 -12.36
CA ASP A 89 16.30 1.74 -12.74
C ASP A 89 15.98 3.24 -12.84
N VAL A 90 17.06 4.03 -12.80
CA VAL A 90 16.97 5.49 -12.94
C VAL A 90 16.35 5.82 -14.30
N PRO A 91 15.23 6.57 -14.35
CA PRO A 91 14.62 6.96 -15.62
C PRO A 91 15.59 7.77 -16.48
N PRO A 92 15.67 7.57 -17.81
CA PRO A 92 16.64 8.27 -18.67
C PRO A 92 16.53 9.80 -18.63
N TRP A 93 15.32 10.34 -18.40
CA TRP A 93 15.09 11.78 -18.28
C TRP A 93 15.49 12.36 -16.92
N ALA A 94 15.78 11.53 -15.92
CA ALA A 94 16.04 11.97 -14.55
C ALA A 94 17.25 12.90 -14.45
N GLU A 95 18.32 12.61 -15.21
CA GLU A 95 19.56 13.40 -15.19
C GLU A 95 19.37 14.83 -15.69
N ARG A 96 18.44 15.02 -16.65
CA ARG A 96 18.15 16.33 -17.27
C ARG A 96 17.01 17.09 -16.59
N ALA A 97 16.25 16.45 -15.71
CA ALA A 97 15.02 17.01 -15.16
C ALA A 97 15.20 17.97 -13.97
N GLY A 98 16.43 18.24 -13.54
CA GLY A 98 16.70 19.15 -12.42
C GLY A 98 16.00 18.71 -11.13
N LEU A 99 16.19 17.45 -10.75
CA LEU A 99 15.51 16.84 -9.60
C LEU A 99 15.85 17.58 -8.30
N ARG A 100 14.92 17.53 -7.34
CA ARG A 100 15.16 18.05 -5.99
C ARG A 100 16.46 17.45 -5.40
N PRO A 101 17.37 18.29 -4.86
CA PRO A 101 18.52 17.83 -4.10
C PRO A 101 18.09 17.05 -2.84
N LEU A 102 18.82 15.99 -2.49
CA LEU A 102 18.46 15.15 -1.34
C LEU A 102 18.79 15.81 0.02
N ASP A 103 19.54 16.91 0.00
CA ASP A 103 19.89 17.78 1.13
C ASP A 103 18.97 19.00 1.25
N ASP A 104 17.92 19.09 0.42
CA ASP A 104 16.96 20.18 0.50
C ASP A 104 16.27 20.23 1.88
N PRO A 105 16.38 21.34 2.64
CA PRO A 105 15.83 21.45 3.99
C PRO A 105 14.30 21.31 4.02
N ALA A 106 13.60 21.54 2.90
CA ALA A 106 12.17 21.31 2.81
C ALA A 106 11.80 19.83 3.03
N ILE A 107 12.71 18.90 2.71
CA ILE A 107 12.52 17.46 2.93
C ILE A 107 12.44 17.17 4.43
N ASP A 108 13.37 17.72 5.21
CA ASP A 108 13.43 17.48 6.65
C ASP A 108 12.24 18.14 7.37
N ALA A 109 11.84 19.33 6.93
CA ALA A 109 10.63 19.99 7.41
C ALA A 109 9.36 19.17 7.12
N ALA A 110 9.25 18.60 5.91
CA ALA A 110 8.13 17.75 5.53
C ALA A 110 8.09 16.44 6.33
N LEU A 111 9.25 15.81 6.55
CA LEU A 111 9.36 14.58 7.32
C LEU A 111 8.96 14.82 8.79
N ALA A 112 9.48 15.89 9.40
CA ALA A 112 9.11 16.28 10.76
C ALA A 112 7.60 16.57 10.87
N ALA A 113 6.99 17.21 9.87
CA ALA A 113 5.56 17.44 9.84
C ALA A 113 4.76 16.13 9.74
N LEU A 114 5.21 15.18 8.93
CA LEU A 114 4.61 13.86 8.78
C LEU A 114 4.69 13.05 10.09
N ASP A 115 5.85 13.03 10.74
CA ASP A 115 6.05 12.34 12.02
C ASP A 115 5.23 12.96 13.14
N ARG A 116 5.09 14.30 13.19
CA ARG A 116 4.18 14.96 14.14
C ARG A 116 2.72 14.54 13.93
N ARG A 117 2.26 14.46 12.67
CA ARG A 117 0.89 14.00 12.35
C ARG A 117 0.66 12.57 12.81
N ARG A 118 1.67 11.72 12.61
CA ARG A 118 1.63 10.32 13.05
C ARG A 118 1.65 10.16 14.56
N GLY A 119 2.46 10.94 15.28
CA GLY A 119 2.53 10.92 16.74
C GLY A 119 1.26 11.43 17.42
N LYS A 120 0.62 12.48 16.87
CA LYS A 120 -0.70 12.97 17.34
C LYS A 120 -1.85 12.02 16.96
N GLY A 121 -1.69 11.26 15.88
CA GLY A 121 -2.64 10.25 15.41
C GLY A 121 -2.25 8.80 15.74
N GLY A 122 -1.47 8.58 16.81
CA GLY A 122 -0.91 7.29 17.22
C GLY A 122 -1.94 6.25 17.72
N SER A 123 -3.16 6.26 17.19
CA SER A 123 -4.16 5.22 17.35
C SER A 123 -4.72 4.89 15.96
N LYS A 124 -4.44 3.65 15.53
CA LYS A 124 -5.15 2.89 14.48
C LYS A 124 -4.90 3.30 13.02
N THR A 125 -3.93 2.62 12.40
CA THR A 125 -4.20 1.97 11.10
C THR A 125 -4.92 0.64 11.38
N SER A 126 -6.09 0.70 12.04
CA SER A 126 -7.12 -0.30 11.83
C SER A 126 -8.13 0.37 10.91
N HIS A 127 -8.33 -0.25 9.75
CA HIS A 127 -9.39 -0.01 8.76
C HIS A 127 -10.29 1.17 9.12
N ALA A 128 -10.10 2.29 8.42
CA ALA A 128 -11.06 3.38 8.44
C ALA A 128 -12.44 2.79 8.14
N LYS A 129 -13.27 2.73 9.18
CA LYS A 129 -14.71 2.47 9.11
C LYS A 129 -15.29 3.47 8.11
N SER A 130 -15.57 3.04 6.89
CA SER A 130 -16.61 3.68 6.10
C SER A 130 -17.93 3.35 6.81
N ALA A 131 -18.46 4.38 7.45
CA ALA A 131 -19.72 4.38 8.16
C ALA A 131 -20.88 4.14 7.18
N GLN A 132 -21.26 2.87 7.02
CA GLN A 132 -22.64 2.45 6.85
C GLN A 132 -22.78 1.18 7.69
N GLU A 133 -23.33 1.31 8.91
CA GLU A 133 -23.77 0.16 9.70
C GLU A 133 -25.01 -0.44 9.04
N GLN A 134 -24.81 -1.03 7.86
CA GLN A 134 -25.77 -1.95 7.30
C GLN A 134 -25.72 -3.22 8.16
N PRO A 135 -26.86 -3.74 8.63
CA PRO A 135 -26.88 -4.99 9.38
C PRO A 135 -26.20 -6.07 8.53
N ARG A 136 -25.14 -6.68 9.07
CA ARG A 136 -24.35 -7.71 8.37
C ARG A 136 -24.64 -9.06 9.01
N ILE A 137 -25.00 -10.04 8.19
CA ILE A 137 -25.27 -11.40 8.64
C ILE A 137 -24.02 -12.25 8.41
N PRO A 138 -23.38 -12.78 9.48
CA PRO A 138 -22.23 -13.67 9.33
C PRO A 138 -22.67 -15.02 8.73
N LEU A 139 -21.82 -15.60 7.89
CA LEU A 139 -22.03 -16.87 7.22
C LEU A 139 -21.06 -17.94 7.74
N ALA A 140 -21.58 -19.15 7.95
CA ALA A 140 -20.80 -20.32 8.28
C ALA A 140 -20.32 -21.03 7.00
N VAL A 141 -19.27 -20.50 6.38
CA VAL A 141 -18.72 -21.04 5.11
C VAL A 141 -17.43 -21.82 5.40
N PRO A 142 -17.40 -23.15 5.17
CA PRO A 142 -16.16 -23.92 5.19
C PRO A 142 -15.19 -23.44 4.11
N TYR A 143 -13.88 -23.52 4.38
CA TYR A 143 -12.85 -23.03 3.46
C TYR A 143 -12.96 -23.62 2.04
N ALA A 144 -13.35 -24.89 1.92
CA ALA A 144 -13.57 -25.56 0.63
C ALA A 144 -14.65 -24.91 -0.24
N ARG A 145 -15.64 -24.25 0.39
CA ARG A 145 -16.81 -23.64 -0.27
C ARG A 145 -16.70 -22.12 -0.40
N LYS A 146 -15.48 -21.56 -0.24
CA LYS A 146 -15.22 -20.12 -0.39
C LYS A 146 -15.64 -19.55 -1.75
N ASN A 147 -15.56 -20.36 -2.81
CA ASN A 147 -15.94 -19.93 -4.15
C ASN A 147 -17.45 -19.76 -4.28
N GLU A 148 -18.23 -20.63 -3.63
CA GLU A 148 -19.69 -20.52 -3.57
C GLU A 148 -20.11 -19.28 -2.79
N ALA A 149 -19.47 -19.00 -1.65
CA ALA A 149 -19.69 -17.77 -0.88
C ALA A 149 -19.40 -16.50 -1.70
N LYS A 150 -18.30 -16.48 -2.47
CA LYS A 150 -18.02 -15.37 -3.40
C LYS A 150 -19.09 -15.23 -4.49
N SER A 151 -19.57 -16.35 -5.04
CA SER A 151 -20.57 -16.38 -6.11
C SER A 151 -21.90 -15.77 -5.69
N ILE A 152 -22.27 -15.90 -4.41
CA ILE A 152 -23.49 -15.31 -3.84
C ILE A 152 -23.30 -13.87 -3.37
N GLY A 153 -22.13 -13.25 -3.61
CA GLY A 153 -21.85 -11.87 -3.20
C GLY A 153 -21.39 -11.71 -1.75
N ALA A 154 -21.03 -12.81 -1.07
CA ALA A 154 -20.50 -12.73 0.29
C ALA A 154 -19.14 -12.03 0.29
N ARG A 155 -18.87 -11.28 1.35
CA ARG A 155 -17.62 -10.56 1.57
C ARG A 155 -16.86 -11.21 2.71
N TRP A 156 -15.54 -11.31 2.59
CA TRP A 156 -14.69 -11.84 3.66
C TRP A 156 -14.38 -10.74 4.68
N SER A 157 -14.67 -10.97 5.96
CA SER A 157 -14.22 -10.12 7.07
C SER A 157 -12.89 -10.67 7.61
N PRO A 158 -11.76 -9.96 7.44
CA PRO A 158 -10.49 -10.38 8.03
C PRO A 158 -10.47 -10.23 9.56
N THR A 159 -11.31 -9.34 10.10
CA THR A 159 -11.46 -9.11 11.55
C THR A 159 -12.19 -10.28 12.21
N ASP A 160 -13.32 -10.69 11.64
CA ASP A 160 -14.16 -11.75 12.18
C ASP A 160 -13.72 -13.14 11.65
N LYS A 161 -12.77 -13.17 10.71
CA LYS A 161 -12.30 -14.35 9.95
C LYS A 161 -13.47 -15.19 9.42
N SER A 162 -14.50 -14.50 8.94
CA SER A 162 -15.76 -15.09 8.51
C SER A 162 -16.30 -14.38 7.27
N TRP A 163 -17.14 -15.08 6.53
CA TRP A 163 -17.88 -14.49 5.42
C TRP A 163 -19.10 -13.74 5.98
N TRP A 164 -19.51 -12.66 5.33
CA TRP A 164 -20.72 -11.92 5.70
C TRP A 164 -21.46 -11.42 4.46
N LEU A 165 -22.76 -11.23 4.62
CA LEU A 165 -23.64 -10.61 3.64
C LEU A 165 -24.34 -9.38 4.25
N PRO A 166 -24.58 -8.33 3.46
CA PRO A 166 -25.45 -7.23 3.88
C PRO A 166 -26.89 -7.74 4.00
N ALA A 167 -27.58 -7.38 5.09
CA ALA A 167 -28.92 -7.87 5.40
C ALA A 167 -30.01 -7.32 4.43
N GLU A 168 -29.70 -6.24 3.73
CA GLU A 168 -30.53 -5.67 2.66
C GLU A 168 -30.56 -6.53 1.38
N ASP A 169 -29.57 -7.41 1.18
CA ASP A 169 -29.48 -8.26 0.01
C ASP A 169 -30.24 -9.58 0.21
N ASN A 170 -31.58 -9.47 0.14
CA ASN A 170 -32.49 -10.60 0.28
C ASN A 170 -32.20 -11.74 -0.72
N LEU A 171 -31.70 -11.40 -1.92
CA LEU A 171 -31.35 -12.40 -2.94
C LEU A 171 -30.12 -13.20 -2.52
N ALA A 172 -29.07 -12.53 -2.05
CA ALA A 172 -27.87 -13.19 -1.55
C ALA A 172 -28.15 -14.00 -0.28
N LEU A 173 -29.00 -13.50 0.62
CA LEU A 173 -29.42 -14.23 1.82
C LEU A 173 -30.22 -15.50 1.48
N SER A 174 -31.12 -15.42 0.51
CA SER A 174 -31.87 -16.57 0.02
C SER A 174 -30.93 -17.64 -0.56
N LYS A 175 -29.94 -17.23 -1.37
CA LYS A 175 -28.90 -18.13 -1.87
C LYS A 175 -28.06 -18.72 -0.74
N ALA A 176 -27.65 -17.92 0.25
CA ALA A 176 -26.87 -18.39 1.39
C ALA A 176 -27.61 -19.47 2.20
N ARG A 177 -28.93 -19.34 2.38
CA ARG A 177 -29.78 -20.39 2.96
C ARG A 177 -29.83 -21.64 2.09
N ALA A 178 -30.01 -21.49 0.77
CA ALA A 178 -30.01 -22.62 -0.15
C ALA A 178 -28.68 -23.40 -0.16
N PHE A 179 -27.55 -22.71 0.04
CA PHE A 179 -26.23 -23.33 0.17
C PHE A 179 -25.94 -23.88 1.57
N GLY A 180 -26.80 -23.66 2.56
CA GLY A 180 -26.60 -24.08 3.96
C GLY A 180 -25.52 -23.30 4.70
N PHE A 181 -25.24 -22.06 4.28
CA PHE A 181 -24.30 -21.15 4.97
C PHE A 181 -24.94 -20.36 6.11
N LEU A 182 -26.27 -20.44 6.23
CA LEU A 182 -27.07 -19.91 7.32
C LEU A 182 -27.89 -21.05 7.93
N PRO A 183 -28.11 -21.04 9.25
CA PRO A 183 -29.04 -21.98 9.90
C PRO A 183 -30.49 -21.76 9.47
#